data_AF-X1QHX9-F1
#
_entry.id   AF-X1QHX9-F1
#
_cell.length_a   1.000
_cell.length_b   1.000
_cell.length_c   1.000
_cell.angle_alpha   90.00
_cell.angle_beta   90.00
_cell.angle_gamma   90.00
#
_symmetry.space_group_name_H-M   'P 1'
#
loop_
_entity.id
_entity.type
_entity.pdbx_description
1 polymer ?
#
loop_
_entity_poly.entity_id
_entity_poly.type
_entity_poly.pdbx_seq_one_letter_code
_entity_poly.pdbx_strand_id
1 'polypeptide(L)'
;MGEKEASMVDWAGLTQEMERLLRLKTSPIAYKRLEKVEELDKIPEVMRLDRRASFCQVPALVRSIGLTVGATRDNFGERCARINGLAPTTEKQVAWEANSFATTWFANVEEARKQMAAYPLVPPGEAIVLAPLASGKFDPDVI
;
A
#
# COMPACT_ATOMS: atom_id res chain seq x y z
N MET A 1 -36.93 -0.05 -4.77
CA MET A 1 -35.64 -0.11 -5.48
C MET A 1 -34.64 -0.68 -4.51
N GLY A 2 -34.31 -1.97 -4.67
CA GLY A 2 -33.60 -2.75 -3.68
C GLY A 2 -32.19 -2.22 -3.46
N GLU A 3 -31.87 -1.96 -2.20
CA GLU A 3 -30.50 -1.89 -1.71
C GLU A 3 -29.83 -3.22 -2.09
N LYS A 4 -28.84 -3.18 -2.98
CA LYS A 4 -27.92 -4.31 -3.12
C LYS A 4 -27.15 -4.35 -1.81
N GLU A 5 -27.54 -5.25 -0.92
CA GLU A 5 -26.66 -5.78 0.12
C GLU A 5 -25.32 -6.09 -0.58
N ALA A 6 -24.28 -5.33 -0.26
CA ALA A 6 -22.94 -5.65 -0.73
C ALA A 6 -22.60 -7.01 -0.12
N SER A 7 -22.66 -8.05 -0.94
CA SER A 7 -22.23 -9.39 -0.54
C SER A 7 -20.81 -9.26 0.00
N MET A 8 -20.65 -9.47 1.30
CA MET A 8 -19.36 -9.44 1.98
C MET A 8 -18.46 -10.44 1.27
N VAL A 9 -17.42 -9.95 0.59
CA VAL A 9 -16.52 -10.78 -0.20
C VAL A 9 -15.84 -11.78 0.74
N ASP A 10 -15.87 -13.07 0.39
CA ASP A 10 -15.15 -14.10 1.14
C ASP A 10 -13.65 -14.04 0.81
N TRP A 11 -12.95 -13.12 1.47
CA TRP A 11 -11.50 -12.94 1.30
C TRP A 11 -10.70 -14.17 1.72
N ALA A 12 -11.18 -14.95 2.69
CA ALA A 12 -10.51 -16.17 3.13
C ALA A 12 -10.58 -17.25 2.05
N GLY A 13 -11.77 -17.49 1.48
CA GLY A 13 -11.96 -18.42 0.38
C GLY A 13 -11.16 -18.03 -0.86
N LEU A 14 -11.20 -16.75 -1.26
CA LEU A 14 -10.40 -16.24 -2.38
C LEU A 14 -8.90 -16.39 -2.14
N THR A 15 -8.44 -16.15 -0.91
CA THR A 15 -7.02 -16.33 -0.57
C THR A 15 -6.60 -17.79 -0.74
N GLN A 16 -7.39 -18.74 -0.22
CA GLN A 16 -7.11 -20.17 -0.38
C GLN A 16 -7.10 -20.59 -1.84
N GLU A 17 -8.01 -20.07 -2.65
CA GLU A 17 -8.06 -20.35 -4.08
C GLU A 17 -6.82 -19.80 -4.81
N MET A 18 -6.41 -18.56 -4.54
CA MET A 18 -5.20 -17.96 -5.10
C MET A 18 -3.94 -18.74 -4.70
N GLU A 19 -3.79 -19.08 -3.42
CA GLU A 19 -2.65 -19.86 -2.93
C GLU A 19 -2.57 -21.22 -3.61
N ARG A 20 -3.71 -21.90 -3.77
CA ARG A 20 -3.80 -23.22 -4.43
C ARG A 20 -3.51 -23.14 -5.93
N LEU A 21 -4.12 -22.19 -6.64
CA LEU A 21 -4.00 -22.07 -8.10
C LEU A 21 -2.64 -21.54 -8.53
N LEU A 22 -2.14 -20.51 -7.85
CA LEU A 22 -0.90 -19.83 -8.21
C LEU A 22 0.33 -20.39 -7.48
N ARG A 23 0.13 -21.34 -6.54
CA ARG A 23 1.19 -21.95 -5.71
C ARG A 23 2.03 -20.90 -4.97
N LEU A 24 1.34 -19.93 -4.37
CA LEU A 24 1.99 -18.82 -3.67
C LEU A 24 2.76 -19.34 -2.45
N LYS A 25 3.98 -18.82 -2.25
CA LYS A 25 4.80 -19.14 -1.06
C LYS A 25 4.42 -18.34 0.18
N THR A 26 3.72 -17.23 -0.02
CA THR A 26 3.31 -16.29 1.03
C THR A 26 1.91 -15.81 0.73
N SER A 27 1.12 -15.56 1.78
CA SER A 27 -0.27 -15.12 1.62
C SER A 27 -0.38 -13.74 0.98
N PRO A 28 -1.38 -13.54 0.09
CA PRO A 28 -1.83 -12.23 -0.38
C PRO A 28 -2.07 -11.23 0.75
N ILE A 29 -1.88 -9.95 0.45
CA ILE A 29 -1.95 -8.85 1.41
C ILE A 29 -3.07 -7.91 1.00
N ALA A 30 -3.95 -7.57 1.94
CA ALA A 30 -4.88 -6.46 1.79
C ALA A 30 -4.15 -5.14 2.09
N TYR A 31 -4.26 -4.16 1.20
CA TYR A 31 -3.83 -2.79 1.42
C TYR A 31 -5.03 -1.86 1.37
N LYS A 32 -5.12 -0.92 2.31
CA LYS A 32 -6.11 0.16 2.29
C LYS A 32 -5.49 1.48 2.71
N ARG A 33 -5.84 2.55 2.02
CA ARG A 33 -5.53 3.93 2.41
C ARG A 33 -6.73 4.51 3.14
N LEU A 34 -6.47 5.18 4.25
CA LEU A 34 -7.47 5.79 5.12
C LEU A 34 -7.40 7.31 4.96
N GLU A 35 -8.57 7.96 4.90
CA GLU A 35 -8.63 9.42 4.85
C GLU A 35 -8.13 10.02 6.16
N LYS A 36 -8.50 9.39 7.29
CA LYS A 36 -8.21 9.85 8.64
C LYS A 36 -7.41 8.83 9.44
N VAL A 37 -6.42 9.30 10.20
CA VAL A 37 -5.57 8.42 11.01
C VAL A 37 -6.37 7.69 12.11
N GLU A 38 -7.44 8.31 12.62
CA GLU A 38 -8.31 7.75 13.65
C GLU A 38 -9.09 6.52 13.17
N GLU A 39 -9.20 6.30 11.85
CA GLU A 39 -9.83 5.09 11.31
C GLU A 39 -9.04 3.82 11.63
N LEU A 40 -7.74 3.94 11.93
CA LEU A 40 -6.93 2.81 12.40
C LEU A 40 -7.48 2.20 13.69
N ASP A 41 -8.08 3.01 14.57
CA ASP A 41 -8.60 2.54 15.87
C ASP A 41 -9.85 1.66 15.73
N LYS A 42 -10.48 1.68 14.55
CA LYS A 42 -11.63 0.82 14.22
C LYS A 42 -11.21 -0.56 13.73
N ILE A 43 -9.92 -0.75 13.42
CA ILE A 43 -9.40 -1.99 12.84
C ILE A 43 -8.87 -2.89 13.97
N PRO A 44 -9.40 -4.12 14.13
CA PRO A 44 -9.01 -5.00 15.22
C PRO A 44 -7.53 -5.40 15.11
N GLU A 45 -6.82 -5.31 16.25
CA GLU A 45 -5.43 -5.72 16.42
C GLU A 45 -4.45 -5.01 15.46
N VAL A 46 -4.74 -3.77 15.08
CA VAL A 46 -3.80 -2.96 14.29
C VAL A 46 -2.59 -2.61 15.15
N MET A 47 -1.40 -2.96 14.67
CA MET A 47 -0.14 -2.47 15.22
C MET A 47 0.24 -1.19 14.48
N ARG A 48 0.41 -0.09 15.21
CA ARG A 48 0.92 1.16 14.63
C ARG A 48 2.44 1.07 14.51
N LEU A 49 2.95 1.29 13.30
CA LEU A 49 4.38 1.33 13.05
C LEU A 49 5.01 2.50 13.81
N ASP A 50 5.94 2.20 14.70
CA ASP A 50 6.54 3.13 15.66
C ASP A 50 7.94 3.62 15.25
N ARG A 51 8.39 3.22 14.06
CA ARG A 51 9.72 3.54 13.54
C ARG A 51 9.68 4.02 12.09
N ARG A 52 10.78 4.63 11.64
CA ARG A 52 11.01 4.83 10.21
C ARG A 52 11.36 3.51 9.53
N ALA A 53 10.85 3.33 8.33
CA ALA A 53 11.03 2.14 7.51
C ALA A 53 11.05 2.50 6.02
N SER A 54 11.58 1.61 5.19
CA SER A 54 11.18 1.59 3.77
C SER A 54 9.81 0.94 3.66
N PHE A 55 8.98 1.38 2.69
CA PHE A 55 7.62 0.88 2.57
C PHE A 55 7.57 -0.65 2.50
N CYS A 56 8.47 -1.28 1.73
CA CYS A 56 8.51 -2.73 1.52
C CYS A 56 8.74 -3.56 2.81
N GLN A 57 9.22 -2.95 3.90
CA GLN A 57 9.33 -3.64 5.19
C GLN A 57 7.95 -3.91 5.81
N VAL A 58 6.93 -3.08 5.52
CA VAL A 58 5.58 -3.27 6.05
C VAL A 58 4.87 -4.50 5.46
N PRO A 59 4.73 -4.66 4.13
CA PRO A 59 4.16 -5.87 3.57
C PRO A 59 5.01 -7.12 3.89
N ALA A 60 6.32 -6.96 4.13
CA ALA A 60 7.13 -8.07 4.63
C ALA A 60 6.71 -8.52 6.04
N LEU A 61 6.46 -7.60 6.97
CA LEU A 61 5.91 -7.93 8.30
C LEU A 61 4.54 -8.62 8.17
N VAL A 62 3.67 -8.09 7.30
CA VAL A 62 2.32 -8.61 7.11
C VAL A 62 2.35 -10.03 6.55
N ARG A 63 3.08 -10.28 5.45
CA ARG A 63 3.09 -11.60 4.80
C ARG A 63 3.89 -12.68 5.53
N SER A 64 4.88 -12.28 6.34
CA SER A 64 5.78 -13.25 7.01
C SER A 64 5.42 -13.49 8.47
N ILE A 65 4.85 -12.50 9.16
CA ILE A 65 4.49 -12.60 10.58
C ILE A 65 2.97 -12.67 10.76
N GLY A 66 2.18 -12.22 9.78
CA GLY A 66 0.72 -12.21 9.85
C GLY A 66 0.13 -11.00 10.59
N LEU A 67 0.93 -9.96 10.81
CA LEU A 67 0.49 -8.77 11.54
C LEU A 67 -0.42 -7.88 10.69
N THR A 68 -1.33 -7.17 11.36
CA THR A 68 -2.06 -6.03 10.79
C THR A 68 -1.28 -4.77 11.14
N VAL A 69 -0.81 -4.02 10.16
CA VAL A 69 0.11 -2.89 10.38
C VAL A 69 -0.47 -1.61 9.81
N GLY A 70 -0.65 -0.61 10.67
CA GLY A 70 -1.00 0.76 10.32
C GLY A 70 0.24 1.65 10.27
N ALA A 71 0.32 2.57 9.29
CA ALA A 71 1.43 3.50 9.16
C ALA A 71 0.95 4.87 8.65
N THR A 72 1.76 5.90 8.93
CA THR A 72 1.50 7.29 8.53
C THR A 72 2.69 7.85 7.74
N ARG A 73 2.53 9.07 7.22
CA ARG A 73 3.55 9.76 6.42
C ARG A 73 4.95 9.77 7.08
N ASP A 74 5.03 9.96 8.39
CA ASP A 74 6.30 10.13 9.10
C ASP A 74 7.13 8.84 9.18
N ASN A 75 6.49 7.68 9.00
CA ASN A 75 7.17 6.40 8.98
C ASN A 75 8.03 6.19 7.72
N PHE A 76 7.82 6.96 6.65
CA PHE A 76 8.44 6.69 5.35
C PHE A 76 9.27 7.84 4.80
N GLY A 77 10.22 7.48 3.94
CA GLY A 77 10.89 8.44 3.06
C GLY A 77 9.94 9.00 2.00
N GLU A 78 10.27 10.16 1.45
CA GLU A 78 9.43 10.95 0.54
C GLU A 78 8.83 10.13 -0.62
N ARG A 79 9.66 9.39 -1.36
CA ARG A 79 9.20 8.53 -2.46
C ARG A 79 8.21 7.45 -2.01
N CYS A 80 8.54 6.76 -0.91
CA CYS A 80 7.70 5.69 -0.37
C CYS A 80 6.33 6.21 0.06
N ALA A 81 6.30 7.38 0.73
CA ALA A 81 5.04 7.99 1.12
C ALA A 81 4.19 8.42 -0.08
N ARG A 82 4.82 9.03 -1.10
CA ARG A 82 4.13 9.50 -2.31
C ARG A 82 3.44 8.38 -3.09
N ILE A 83 4.19 7.32 -3.40
CA ILE A 83 3.68 6.23 -4.25
C ILE A 83 2.57 5.45 -3.53
N ASN A 84 2.63 5.37 -2.20
CA ASN A 84 1.69 4.59 -1.39
C ASN A 84 0.68 5.48 -0.66
N GLY A 85 0.19 6.56 -1.30
CA GLY A 85 -0.99 7.28 -0.83
C GLY A 85 -0.88 8.01 0.50
N LEU A 86 0.33 8.41 0.92
CA LEU A 86 0.56 9.18 2.15
C LEU A 86 1.11 10.59 1.90
N ALA A 87 1.43 10.93 0.66
CA ALA A 87 1.89 12.26 0.27
C ALA A 87 1.50 12.59 -1.18
N PRO A 88 1.23 13.87 -1.48
CA PRO A 88 0.91 14.28 -2.84
C PRO A 88 2.12 14.17 -3.78
N THR A 89 1.84 13.91 -5.06
CA THR A 89 2.83 13.99 -6.13
C THR A 89 2.83 15.36 -6.77
N THR A 90 3.87 16.15 -6.51
CA THR A 90 4.06 17.47 -7.10
C THR A 90 5.16 17.46 -8.15
N GLU A 91 5.12 18.41 -9.07
CA GLU A 91 6.14 18.57 -10.12
C GLU A 91 7.55 18.76 -9.54
N LYS A 92 7.66 19.41 -8.37
CA LYS A 92 8.93 19.53 -7.64
C LYS A 92 9.50 18.17 -7.26
N GLN A 93 8.66 17.27 -6.74
CA GLN A 93 9.10 15.92 -6.35
C GLN A 93 9.43 15.07 -7.57
N VAL A 94 8.64 15.17 -8.63
CA VAL A 94 8.92 14.50 -9.90
C VAL A 94 10.25 14.97 -10.49
N ALA A 95 10.52 16.27 -10.47
CA ALA A 95 11.78 16.82 -10.97
C ALA A 95 12.99 16.34 -10.17
N TRP A 96 12.91 16.35 -8.85
CA TRP A 96 14.00 15.89 -7.98
C TRP A 96 14.31 14.39 -8.19
N GLU A 97 13.27 13.56 -8.22
CA GLU A 97 13.39 12.11 -8.39
C GLU A 97 13.89 11.75 -9.80
N ALA A 98 13.36 12.39 -10.85
CA ALA A 98 13.79 12.16 -12.23
C ALA A 98 15.27 12.50 -12.46
N ASN A 99 15.78 13.59 -11.86
CA ASN A 99 17.20 13.94 -11.90
C ASN A 99 18.07 12.87 -11.23
N SER A 100 17.63 12.36 -10.09
CA SER A 100 18.33 11.29 -9.39
C SER A 100 18.36 10.01 -10.24
N PHE A 101 17.21 9.65 -10.82
CA PHE A 101 16.99 8.45 -11.61
C PHE A 101 17.75 8.45 -12.95
N ALA A 102 17.96 9.61 -13.55
CA ALA A 102 18.78 9.77 -14.76
C ALA A 102 20.26 9.47 -14.54
N THR A 103 20.72 9.42 -13.29
CA THR A 103 22.12 9.07 -12.96
C THR A 103 22.30 7.61 -12.56
N THR A 104 21.20 6.87 -12.36
CA THR A 104 21.22 5.53 -11.76
C THR A 104 20.46 4.48 -12.58
N TRP A 105 19.24 4.78 -13.06
CA TRP A 105 18.34 3.80 -13.67
C TRP A 105 17.95 4.11 -15.11
N PHE A 106 17.94 5.38 -15.52
CA PHE A 106 17.51 5.79 -16.86
C PHE A 106 18.60 6.57 -17.57
N ALA A 107 18.59 6.51 -18.91
CA ALA A 107 19.60 7.18 -19.74
C ALA A 107 19.59 8.71 -19.59
N ASN A 108 18.43 9.29 -19.28
CA ASN A 108 18.26 10.74 -19.11
C ASN A 108 16.99 11.06 -18.30
N VAL A 109 16.81 12.35 -17.97
CA VAL A 109 15.68 12.86 -17.17
C VAL A 109 14.34 12.68 -17.88
N GLU A 110 14.30 12.76 -19.21
CA GLU A 110 13.07 12.61 -19.99
C GLU A 110 12.53 11.18 -19.86
N GLU A 111 13.38 10.17 -20.03
CA GLU A 111 13.02 8.76 -19.87
C GLU A 111 12.61 8.44 -18.42
N ALA A 112 13.32 9.01 -17.43
CA ALA A 112 12.92 8.88 -16.04
C ALA A 112 11.51 9.47 -15.79
N ARG A 113 11.22 10.66 -16.33
CA ARG A 113 9.88 11.28 -16.23
C ARG A 113 8.79 10.45 -16.90
N LYS A 114 9.03 9.92 -18.10
CA LYS A 114 8.08 9.05 -18.81
C LYS A 114 7.73 7.83 -17.96
N GLN A 115 8.73 7.21 -17.37
CA GLN A 115 8.52 6.05 -16.51
C GLN A 115 7.74 6.43 -15.23
N MET A 116 8.08 7.56 -14.59
CA MET A 116 7.37 8.03 -13.41
C MET A 116 5.90 8.39 -13.68
N ALA A 117 5.61 8.98 -14.85
CA ALA A 117 4.24 9.31 -15.26
C ALA A 117 3.37 8.06 -15.48
N ALA A 118 3.99 6.90 -15.71
CA ALA A 118 3.30 5.62 -15.82
C ALA A 118 2.98 4.96 -14.48
N TYR A 119 3.49 5.49 -13.35
CA TYR A 119 3.16 4.93 -12.05
C TYR A 119 1.69 5.20 -11.69
N PRO A 120 0.91 4.16 -11.34
CA PRO A 120 -0.37 4.39 -10.70
C PRO A 120 -0.13 5.04 -9.34
N LEU A 121 -0.75 6.20 -9.11
CA LEU A 121 -0.65 6.93 -7.86
C LEU A 121 -1.93 6.75 -7.07
N VAL A 122 -1.79 6.31 -5.82
CA VAL A 122 -2.89 6.31 -4.87
C VAL A 122 -3.06 7.75 -4.36
N PRO A 123 -4.27 8.35 -4.39
CA PRO A 123 -4.53 9.66 -3.80
C PRO A 123 -4.06 9.71 -2.34
N PRO A 124 -3.55 10.84 -1.83
CA PRO A 124 -3.04 10.90 -0.46
C PRO A 124 -4.17 10.82 0.58
N GLY A 125 -3.90 10.13 1.69
CA GLY A 125 -4.69 10.13 2.93
C GLY A 125 -3.77 10.30 4.15
N GLU A 126 -4.32 10.29 5.34
CA GLU A 126 -3.54 10.47 6.58
C GLU A 126 -2.84 9.17 7.04
N ALA A 127 -3.38 8.01 6.67
CA ALA A 127 -2.84 6.72 7.08
C ALA A 127 -3.03 5.63 6.01
N ILE A 128 -2.27 4.56 6.16
CA ILE A 128 -2.45 3.30 5.42
C ILE A 128 -2.52 2.15 6.42
N VAL A 129 -3.16 1.07 6.02
CA VAL A 129 -3.20 -0.18 6.77
C VAL A 129 -3.00 -1.36 5.83
N LEU A 130 -2.22 -2.32 6.28
CA LEU A 130 -1.99 -3.57 5.58
C LEU A 130 -2.29 -4.75 6.50
N ALA A 131 -2.88 -5.81 5.97
CA ALA A 131 -3.20 -7.03 6.72
C ALA A 131 -3.15 -8.27 5.80
N PRO A 132 -3.01 -9.49 6.33
CA PRO A 132 -3.20 -10.69 5.51
C PRO A 132 -4.60 -10.68 4.91
N LEU A 133 -4.74 -10.89 3.60
CA LEU A 133 -6.04 -10.78 2.91
C LEU A 133 -7.09 -11.72 3.53
N ALA A 134 -6.69 -12.96 3.84
CA ALA A 134 -7.56 -13.96 4.47
C ALA A 134 -8.15 -13.54 5.82
N SER A 135 -7.59 -12.53 6.49
CA SER A 135 -8.12 -12.03 7.76
C SER A 135 -9.42 -11.25 7.61
N GLY A 136 -9.75 -10.77 6.40
CA GLY A 136 -11.00 -10.07 6.12
C GLY A 136 -11.26 -8.83 6.97
N LYS A 137 -10.22 -8.20 7.52
CA LYS A 137 -10.35 -7.10 8.50
C LYS A 137 -10.94 -5.81 7.93
N PHE A 138 -10.84 -5.60 6.62
CA PHE A 138 -11.38 -4.46 5.90
C PHE A 138 -11.51 -4.79 4.42
N ASP A 139 -12.31 -4.00 3.71
CA ASP A 139 -12.38 -4.02 2.25
C ASP A 139 -11.12 -3.34 1.64
N PRO A 140 -10.25 -4.05 0.91
CA PRO A 140 -8.99 -3.52 0.40
C PRO A 140 -9.16 -2.63 -0.83
N ASP A 141 -8.31 -1.61 -0.95
CA ASP A 141 -8.16 -0.84 -2.18
C ASP A 141 -7.25 -1.57 -3.20
N VAL A 142 -6.29 -2.36 -2.68
CA VAL A 142 -5.30 -3.13 -3.47
C VAL A 142 -5.05 -4.49 -2.81
N ILE A 143 -4.87 -5.52 -3.63
CA ILE A 143 -4.50 -6.91 -3.26
C ILE A 143 -3.16 -7.27 -3.88
#